data_AF-A0A6N6VKW5-F1
#
_entry.id   AF-A0A6N6VKW5-F1
#
_cell.length_a   1.000
_cell.length_b   1.000
_cell.length_c   1.000
_cell.angle_alpha   90.00
_cell.angle_beta   90.00
_cell.angle_gamma   90.00
#
_symmetry.space_group_name_H-M   'P 1'
#
loop_
_entity.id
_entity.type
_entity.pdbx_description
1 polymer ?
#
loop_
_entity_poly.entity_id
_entity_poly.type
_entity_poly.pdbx_seq_one_letter_code
_entity_poly.pdbx_strand_id
1 'polypeptide(L)'
;MKLILHIGTVKTGTTTAQAWLGENRDVLNANGIWYPTSFSAVDRRPEGISHSFLVDPVLAPEYFRQNALGAFTAEFENRQKAGCNVCVMSFEDMHFKLSSREMVAQLAEFLKDYFDDVRIALYLRPQIDTVISFASTASKLGVKINKRWFYGQSRNRLVFDYNAAVDRWESVFGRENVRCFSYKRDLPFADYIFEQFSIDRAALKVIGNQNTSVGSNIIALGNALQIPFLFSDSVVQNLPRSEPIFVGMEIARMFQGQFEDSNAELTSRRDDIRMGDLEPDWGRYEKPENLASIEQACIYSAELRGLVRLLAGQLSLERAQNALMRSEIARERRQWNAMIALAKLAMNEAAAAMQVEAFRAEAQRIRDLAAVLVASQPSDAPSA
;
A
#
# COMPACT_ATOMS: atom_id res chain seq x y z
N MET A 1 9.02 21.13 -13.71
CA MET A 1 7.61 20.85 -13.30
C MET A 1 7.52 20.89 -11.77
N LYS A 2 6.36 21.11 -11.14
CA LYS A 2 6.23 21.02 -9.67
C LYS A 2 5.79 19.62 -9.23
N LEU A 3 6.14 19.20 -8.02
CA LEU A 3 5.70 17.93 -7.42
C LEU A 3 4.98 18.18 -6.09
N ILE A 4 3.81 17.57 -5.93
CA ILE A 4 3.17 17.34 -4.62
C ILE A 4 3.36 15.87 -4.27
N LEU A 5 4.25 15.60 -3.31
CA LEU A 5 4.58 14.26 -2.83
C LEU A 5 3.83 13.97 -1.52
N HIS A 6 2.78 13.17 -1.62
CA HIS A 6 2.02 12.70 -0.47
C HIS A 6 2.69 11.47 0.15
N ILE A 7 3.34 11.66 1.30
CA ILE A 7 4.11 10.63 2.01
C ILE A 7 3.37 10.10 3.24
N GLY A 8 2.08 10.41 3.37
CA GLY A 8 1.25 10.35 4.59
C GLY A 8 1.50 9.14 5.50
N THR A 9 1.18 9.28 6.79
CA THR A 9 1.37 8.15 7.72
C THR A 9 0.46 6.98 7.34
N VAL A 10 0.87 5.75 7.70
CA VAL A 10 0.05 4.56 7.40
C VAL A 10 -1.37 4.77 7.91
N LYS A 11 -2.37 4.31 7.15
CA LYS A 11 -3.78 4.31 7.59
C LYS A 11 -4.42 5.70 7.70
N THR A 12 -4.00 6.62 6.83
CA THR A 12 -4.58 7.97 6.66
C THR A 12 -5.49 8.12 5.44
N GLY A 13 -6.00 7.02 4.87
CA GLY A 13 -6.94 7.06 3.74
C GLY A 13 -6.28 7.05 2.34
N THR A 14 -4.96 6.96 2.31
CA THR A 14 -4.07 6.81 1.14
C THR A 14 -4.58 5.85 0.06
N THR A 15 -5.04 4.64 0.41
CA THR A 15 -5.55 3.67 -0.59
C THR A 15 -6.75 4.21 -1.36
N THR A 16 -7.65 4.93 -0.68
CA THR A 16 -8.81 5.56 -1.35
C THR A 16 -8.35 6.71 -2.24
N ALA A 17 -7.43 7.55 -1.75
CA ALA A 17 -6.87 8.64 -2.54
C ALA A 17 -6.09 8.15 -3.78
N GLN A 18 -5.27 7.11 -3.66
CA GLN A 18 -4.51 6.52 -4.76
C GLN A 18 -5.42 5.86 -5.81
N ALA A 19 -6.41 5.07 -5.38
CA ALA A 19 -7.42 4.52 -6.29
C ALA A 19 -8.13 5.65 -7.05
N TRP A 20 -8.49 6.70 -6.33
CA TRP A 20 -9.20 7.84 -6.89
C TRP A 20 -8.34 8.60 -7.92
N LEU A 21 -7.08 8.91 -7.58
CA LEU A 21 -6.11 9.53 -8.51
C LEU A 21 -5.92 8.66 -9.76
N GLY A 22 -5.89 7.33 -9.58
CA GLY A 22 -5.73 6.38 -10.68
C GLY A 22 -6.91 6.36 -11.65
N GLU A 23 -8.15 6.35 -11.14
CA GLU A 23 -9.37 6.33 -11.97
C GLU A 23 -9.64 7.64 -12.71
N ASN A 24 -9.08 8.75 -12.22
CA ASN A 24 -9.35 10.10 -12.74
C ASN A 24 -8.15 10.71 -13.49
N ARG A 25 -7.17 9.90 -13.91
CA ARG A 25 -5.96 10.37 -14.61
C ARG A 25 -6.25 11.24 -15.82
N ASP A 26 -7.22 10.88 -16.64
CA ASP A 26 -7.52 11.62 -17.87
C ASP A 26 -8.03 13.03 -17.55
N VAL A 27 -8.90 13.14 -16.54
CA VAL A 27 -9.41 14.44 -16.06
C VAL A 27 -8.29 15.25 -15.43
N LEU A 28 -7.42 14.63 -14.60
CA LEU A 28 -6.26 15.29 -14.01
C LEU A 28 -5.32 15.85 -15.10
N ASN A 29 -4.99 15.02 -16.11
CA ASN A 29 -4.12 15.40 -17.21
C ASN A 29 -4.71 16.58 -18.01
N ALA A 30 -6.01 16.58 -18.27
CA ALA A 30 -6.70 17.68 -18.95
C ALA A 30 -6.65 19.00 -18.15
N ASN A 31 -6.43 18.94 -16.83
CA ASN A 31 -6.23 20.09 -15.95
C ASN A 31 -4.75 20.37 -15.64
N GLY A 32 -3.82 19.82 -16.43
CA GLY A 32 -2.38 20.04 -16.27
C GLY A 32 -1.73 19.28 -15.10
N ILE A 33 -2.44 18.31 -14.53
CA ILE A 33 -1.97 17.52 -13.38
C ILE A 33 -1.64 16.11 -13.84
N TRP A 34 -0.39 15.72 -13.65
CA TRP A 34 0.07 14.38 -13.96
C TRP A 34 0.06 13.50 -12.70
N TYR A 35 -0.61 12.35 -12.76
CA TYR A 35 -0.48 11.26 -11.79
C TYR A 35 0.19 10.04 -12.47
N PRO A 36 1.46 9.73 -12.15
CA PRO A 36 2.23 8.71 -12.86
C PRO A 36 1.58 7.31 -12.85
N THR A 37 1.78 6.57 -13.94
CA THR A 37 1.38 5.16 -14.05
C THR A 37 2.53 4.24 -13.66
N SER A 38 3.75 4.60 -14.06
CA SER A 38 5.03 3.96 -13.74
C SER A 38 5.20 3.57 -12.26
N PHE A 39 4.66 4.36 -11.33
CA PHE A 39 4.74 4.11 -9.88
C PHE A 39 3.40 3.94 -9.18
N SER A 40 2.30 3.78 -9.93
CA SER A 40 0.98 3.74 -9.29
C SER A 40 0.75 2.44 -8.52
N ALA A 41 0.30 2.56 -7.27
CA ALA A 41 -0.05 1.42 -6.42
C ALA A 41 -1.29 0.65 -6.92
N VAL A 42 -2.08 1.25 -7.82
CA VAL A 42 -3.30 0.68 -8.39
C VAL A 42 -2.97 -0.46 -9.36
N ASP A 43 -1.85 -0.35 -10.06
CA ASP A 43 -1.30 -1.44 -10.84
C ASP A 43 -0.51 -2.34 -9.88
N ARG A 44 -1.24 -3.25 -9.21
CA ARG A 44 -0.67 -4.38 -8.46
C ARG A 44 0.28 -5.15 -9.37
N ARG A 45 1.55 -4.73 -9.44
CA ARG A 45 2.57 -5.48 -10.11
C ARG A 45 2.69 -6.82 -9.37
N PRO A 46 2.66 -7.97 -10.07
CA PRO A 46 2.76 -9.29 -9.44
C PRO A 46 4.01 -9.49 -8.57
N GLU A 47 4.97 -8.58 -8.66
CA GLU A 47 6.34 -8.75 -8.20
C GLU A 47 6.66 -8.04 -6.86
N GLY A 48 5.65 -7.55 -6.12
CA GLY A 48 5.90 -7.04 -4.76
C GLY A 48 6.87 -5.83 -4.72
N ILE A 49 6.79 -4.98 -5.74
CA ILE A 49 7.66 -3.81 -5.88
C ILE A 49 7.36 -2.83 -4.74
N SER A 50 8.30 -2.71 -3.82
CA SER A 50 8.25 -1.75 -2.72
C SER A 50 8.69 -0.36 -3.22
N HIS A 51 7.96 0.70 -2.86
CA HIS A 51 8.33 2.08 -3.20
C HIS A 51 9.71 2.50 -2.66
N SER A 52 10.28 1.72 -1.72
CA SER A 52 11.68 1.86 -1.28
C SER A 52 12.71 1.66 -2.40
N PHE A 53 12.34 1.03 -3.52
CA PHE A 53 13.24 0.83 -4.65
C PHE A 53 13.51 2.11 -5.46
N LEU A 54 12.73 3.19 -5.23
CA LEU A 54 13.05 4.52 -5.76
C LEU A 54 14.32 5.12 -5.13
N VAL A 55 14.76 4.58 -3.99
CA VAL A 55 15.70 5.27 -3.09
C VAL A 55 16.85 4.38 -2.61
N ASP A 56 16.74 3.06 -2.79
CA ASP A 56 17.84 2.13 -2.50
C ASP A 56 18.24 1.37 -3.77
N PRO A 57 19.32 1.81 -4.46
CA PRO A 57 19.86 1.12 -5.61
C PRO A 57 20.35 -0.29 -5.29
N VAL A 58 20.78 -0.58 -4.06
CA VAL A 58 21.33 -1.90 -3.68
C VAL A 58 20.21 -2.92 -3.53
N LEU A 59 19.03 -2.49 -3.08
CA LEU A 59 17.86 -3.35 -2.91
C LEU A 59 16.94 -3.39 -4.13
N ALA A 60 17.02 -2.41 -5.04
CA ALA A 60 16.24 -2.42 -6.28
C ALA A 60 16.77 -3.50 -7.24
N PRO A 61 15.96 -4.51 -7.63
CA PRO A 61 16.36 -5.43 -8.68
C PRO A 61 16.74 -4.65 -9.94
N GLU A 62 17.78 -5.07 -10.66
CA GLU A 62 18.26 -4.38 -11.88
C GLU A 62 17.12 -4.13 -12.90
N TYR A 63 16.18 -5.08 -12.97
CA TYR A 63 14.95 -4.97 -13.76
C TYR A 63 14.06 -3.77 -13.37
N PHE A 64 13.94 -3.45 -12.08
CA PHE A 64 13.19 -2.28 -11.61
C PHE A 64 13.90 -0.99 -12.05
N ARG A 65 15.21 -0.93 -11.86
CA ARG A 65 16.02 0.24 -12.21
C ARG A 65 15.96 0.55 -13.70
N GLN A 66 16.00 -0.47 -14.57
CA GLN A 66 15.98 -0.25 -16.02
C GLN A 66 14.58 0.06 -16.56
N ASN A 67 13.54 -0.64 -16.10
CA ASN A 67 12.21 -0.53 -16.72
C ASN A 67 11.29 0.51 -16.06
N ALA A 68 11.25 0.58 -14.72
CA ALA A 68 10.35 1.51 -14.04
C ALA A 68 10.83 2.96 -14.16
N LEU A 69 12.15 3.17 -14.06
CA LEU A 69 12.75 4.50 -14.22
C LEU A 69 12.65 4.99 -15.67
N GLY A 70 13.00 4.14 -16.65
CA GLY A 70 12.86 4.49 -18.06
C GLY A 70 11.43 4.84 -18.43
N ALA A 71 10.45 4.06 -17.94
CA ALA A 71 9.03 4.36 -18.11
C ALA A 71 8.63 5.69 -17.44
N PHE A 72 9.11 5.96 -16.23
CA PHE A 72 8.82 7.22 -15.55
C PHE A 72 9.42 8.43 -16.28
N THR A 73 10.67 8.34 -16.74
CA THR A 73 11.31 9.42 -17.52
C THR A 73 10.55 9.68 -18.82
N ALA A 74 10.17 8.63 -19.54
CA ALA A 74 9.37 8.76 -20.76
C ALA A 74 7.98 9.37 -20.47
N GLU A 75 7.31 8.93 -19.39
CA GLU A 75 6.04 9.53 -18.95
C GLU A 75 6.23 11.02 -18.60
N PHE A 76 7.26 11.37 -17.85
CA PHE A 76 7.57 12.75 -17.47
C PHE A 76 7.75 13.64 -18.69
N GLU A 77 8.63 13.28 -19.62
CA GLU A 77 8.88 14.07 -20.83
C GLU A 77 7.61 14.26 -21.67
N ASN A 78 6.82 13.20 -21.83
CA ASN A 78 5.56 13.24 -22.57
C ASN A 78 4.56 14.17 -21.90
N ARG A 79 4.42 14.12 -20.58
CA ARG A 79 3.45 14.92 -19.82
C ARG A 79 3.87 16.38 -19.71
N GLN A 80 5.17 16.64 -19.59
CA GLN A 80 5.72 17.98 -19.68
C GLN A 80 5.43 18.61 -21.06
N LYS A 81 5.67 17.88 -22.16
CA LYS A 81 5.33 18.34 -23.52
C LYS A 81 3.83 18.54 -23.73
N ALA A 82 2.99 17.74 -23.07
CA ALA A 82 1.53 17.88 -23.08
C ALA A 82 1.00 19.04 -22.21
N GLY A 83 1.88 19.86 -21.61
CA GLY A 83 1.49 21.04 -20.85
C GLY A 83 1.14 20.78 -19.39
N CYS A 84 1.43 19.59 -18.85
CA CYS A 84 1.31 19.37 -17.41
C CYS A 84 2.37 20.18 -16.67
N ASN A 85 1.97 20.90 -15.63
CA ASN A 85 2.84 21.76 -14.82
C ASN A 85 3.00 21.25 -13.38
N VAL A 86 2.11 20.34 -12.94
CA VAL A 86 2.15 19.71 -11.63
C VAL A 86 2.11 18.20 -11.76
N CYS A 87 2.98 17.52 -11.01
CA CYS A 87 2.91 16.10 -10.74
C CYS A 87 2.38 15.88 -9.32
N VAL A 88 1.48 14.91 -9.16
CA VAL A 88 1.04 14.42 -7.86
C VAL A 88 1.52 12.99 -7.72
N MET A 89 2.17 12.66 -6.60
CA MET A 89 2.58 11.30 -6.27
C MET A 89 2.15 10.96 -4.85
N SER A 90 1.81 9.70 -4.60
CA SER A 90 1.39 9.28 -3.26
C SER A 90 2.02 7.95 -2.87
N PHE A 91 2.84 7.98 -1.82
CA PHE A 91 3.61 6.85 -1.29
C PHE A 91 3.60 6.87 0.25
N GLU A 92 2.60 6.22 0.85
CA GLU A 92 2.39 6.28 2.31
C GLU A 92 3.50 5.62 3.13
N ASP A 93 4.24 4.69 2.54
CA ASP A 93 5.27 3.95 3.23
C ASP A 93 6.60 4.71 3.30
N MET A 94 6.77 5.78 2.53
CA MET A 94 8.00 6.57 2.51
C MET A 94 8.32 7.21 3.86
N HIS A 95 7.33 7.63 4.67
CA HIS A 95 7.61 8.29 5.94
C HIS A 95 8.40 7.40 6.93
N PHE A 96 8.23 6.07 6.87
CA PHE A 96 8.93 5.13 7.74
C PHE A 96 9.95 4.25 7.02
N LYS A 97 9.77 3.96 5.72
CA LYS A 97 10.76 3.22 4.93
C LYS A 97 12.00 4.06 4.62
N LEU A 98 11.86 5.38 4.47
CA LEU A 98 13.00 6.28 4.40
C LEU A 98 13.37 6.71 5.81
N SER A 99 13.99 5.78 6.52
CA SER A 99 14.20 5.85 7.97
C SER A 99 15.35 6.77 8.38
N SER A 100 16.15 7.28 7.44
CA SER A 100 17.26 8.18 7.72
C SER A 100 17.23 9.43 6.84
N ARG A 101 17.96 10.48 7.25
CA ARG A 101 18.08 11.73 6.49
C ARG A 101 18.78 11.49 5.15
N GLU A 102 19.75 10.59 5.11
CA GLU A 102 20.50 10.22 3.91
C GLU A 102 19.58 9.59 2.86
N MET A 103 18.67 8.69 3.26
CA MET A 103 17.69 8.10 2.35
C MET A 103 16.73 9.17 1.78
N VAL A 104 16.28 10.10 2.62
CA VAL A 104 15.44 11.22 2.17
C VAL A 104 16.22 12.16 1.23
N ALA A 105 17.51 12.39 1.50
CA ALA A 105 18.39 13.18 0.62
C ALA A 105 18.63 12.50 -0.73
N GLN A 106 18.76 11.18 -0.77
CA GLN A 106 18.84 10.40 -2.02
C GLN A 106 17.57 10.55 -2.85
N LEU A 107 16.39 10.52 -2.21
CA LEU A 107 15.13 10.80 -2.89
C LEU A 107 15.12 12.24 -3.44
N ALA A 108 15.52 13.22 -2.64
CA ALA A 108 15.56 14.61 -3.08
C ALA A 108 16.49 14.80 -4.28
N GLU A 109 17.66 14.17 -4.28
CA GLU A 109 18.60 14.21 -5.40
C GLU A 109 17.99 13.62 -6.67
N PHE A 110 17.35 12.45 -6.55
CA PHE A 110 16.62 11.83 -7.65
C PHE A 110 15.51 12.73 -8.23
N LEU A 111 14.76 13.42 -7.36
CA LEU A 111 13.63 14.25 -7.79
C LEU A 111 14.06 15.55 -8.47
N LYS A 112 15.29 16.05 -8.24
CA LYS A 112 15.80 17.29 -8.85
C LYS A 112 15.90 17.21 -10.38
N ASP A 113 16.12 16.02 -10.93
CA ASP A 113 16.21 15.82 -12.39
C ASP A 113 14.86 16.06 -13.09
N TYR A 114 13.76 16.07 -12.34
CA TYR A 114 12.39 16.15 -12.88
C TYR A 114 11.61 17.37 -12.38
N PHE A 115 11.88 17.83 -11.15
CA PHE A 115 11.04 18.81 -10.47
C PHE A 115 11.82 19.99 -9.91
N ASP A 116 11.30 21.20 -10.19
CA ASP A 116 11.89 22.46 -9.74
C ASP A 116 11.42 22.86 -8.33
N ASP A 117 10.27 22.33 -7.90
CA ASP A 117 9.61 22.64 -6.62
C ASP A 117 8.94 21.36 -6.12
N VAL A 118 9.39 20.85 -4.97
CA VAL A 118 8.88 19.61 -4.36
C VAL A 118 8.22 19.95 -3.03
N ARG A 119 6.91 19.70 -2.95
CA ARG A 119 6.09 19.91 -1.76
C ARG A 119 5.70 18.59 -1.13
N ILE A 120 6.06 18.39 0.12
CA ILE A 120 5.76 17.20 0.90
C ILE A 120 4.43 17.41 1.65
N ALA A 121 3.48 16.50 1.43
CA ALA A 121 2.23 16.44 2.18
C ALA A 121 2.27 15.23 3.12
N LEU A 122 2.27 15.47 4.43
CA LEU A 122 2.31 14.44 5.47
C LEU A 122 1.03 14.48 6.32
N TYR A 123 0.16 13.48 6.14
CA TYR A 123 -1.03 13.32 6.98
C TYR A 123 -0.68 12.62 8.29
N LEU A 124 -1.12 13.20 9.40
CA LEU A 124 -0.93 12.73 10.77
C LEU A 124 -2.28 12.41 11.40
N ARG A 125 -2.32 11.31 12.16
CA ARG A 125 -3.51 10.77 12.82
C ARG A 125 -3.13 10.38 14.26
N PRO A 126 -4.02 10.48 15.25
CA PRO A 126 -3.71 10.03 16.61
C PRO A 126 -3.06 8.64 16.62
N GLN A 127 -1.93 8.49 17.32
CA GLN A 127 -1.08 7.32 17.24
C GLN A 127 -1.82 6.02 17.59
N ILE A 128 -2.68 6.07 18.62
CA ILE A 128 -3.50 4.93 19.01
C ILE A 128 -4.50 4.53 17.92
N ASP A 129 -5.13 5.50 17.24
CA ASP A 129 -6.05 5.22 16.15
C ASP A 129 -5.30 4.62 14.94
N THR A 130 -4.08 5.09 14.68
CA THR A 130 -3.18 4.58 13.64
C THR A 130 -2.81 3.12 13.90
N VAL A 131 -2.38 2.77 15.12
CA VAL A 131 -1.98 1.38 15.43
C VAL A 131 -3.15 0.40 15.43
N ILE A 132 -4.34 0.81 15.87
CA ILE A 132 -5.56 -0.02 15.77
C ILE A 132 -5.89 -0.30 14.31
N SER A 133 -5.85 0.73 13.47
CA SER A 133 -6.07 0.55 12.04
C SER A 133 -4.98 -0.37 11.44
N PHE A 134 -3.72 -0.19 11.84
CA PHE A 134 -2.59 -0.99 11.38
C PHE A 134 -2.69 -2.47 11.78
N ALA A 135 -3.28 -2.78 12.94
CA ALA A 135 -3.51 -4.15 13.39
C ALA A 135 -4.27 -4.98 12.34
N SER A 136 -5.23 -4.36 11.65
CA SER A 136 -5.96 -4.99 10.54
C SER A 136 -5.03 -5.36 9.39
N THR A 137 -4.12 -4.46 8.98
CA THR A 137 -3.15 -4.74 7.92
C THR A 137 -2.16 -5.83 8.35
N ALA A 138 -1.63 -5.72 9.56
CA ALA A 138 -0.68 -6.69 10.11
C ALA A 138 -1.30 -8.09 10.19
N SER A 139 -2.55 -8.22 10.63
CA SER A 139 -3.29 -9.50 10.63
C SER A 139 -3.40 -10.09 9.22
N LYS A 140 -3.67 -9.26 8.20
CA LYS A 140 -3.71 -9.72 6.79
C LYS A 140 -2.36 -10.22 6.26
N LEU A 141 -1.27 -9.76 6.85
CA LEU A 141 0.10 -10.23 6.56
C LEU A 141 0.50 -11.46 7.38
N GLY A 142 -0.44 -12.06 8.12
CA GLY A 142 -0.20 -13.23 8.96
C GLY A 142 0.44 -12.91 10.31
N VAL A 143 0.55 -11.64 10.69
CA VAL A 143 1.07 -11.24 12.01
C VAL A 143 0.02 -11.51 13.07
N LYS A 144 0.44 -12.15 14.17
CA LYS A 144 -0.41 -12.37 15.34
C LYS A 144 -0.63 -11.07 16.12
N ILE A 145 -1.88 -10.63 16.23
CA ILE A 145 -2.32 -9.45 16.96
C ILE A 145 -2.82 -9.86 18.35
N ASN A 146 -2.31 -9.22 19.39
CA ASN A 146 -2.70 -9.42 20.78
C ASN A 146 -2.27 -8.20 21.61
N LYS A 147 -2.57 -8.16 22.91
CA LYS A 147 -2.14 -7.07 23.79
C LYS A 147 -0.64 -6.78 23.69
N ARG A 148 0.21 -7.83 23.73
CA ARG A 148 1.68 -7.70 23.62
C ARG A 148 2.11 -7.06 22.30
N TRP A 149 1.38 -7.29 21.21
CA TRP A 149 1.66 -6.65 19.92
C TRP A 149 1.51 -5.12 20.02
N PHE A 150 0.46 -4.61 20.67
CA PHE A 150 0.29 -3.17 20.88
C PHE A 150 1.42 -2.57 21.74
N TYR A 151 1.80 -3.24 22.83
CA TYR A 151 2.97 -2.83 23.65
C TYR A 151 4.29 -2.87 22.87
N GLY A 152 4.45 -3.79 21.92
CA GLY A 152 5.60 -3.82 21.04
C GLY A 152 5.61 -2.65 20.06
N GLN A 153 4.46 -2.34 19.46
CA GLN A 153 4.32 -1.24 18.51
C GLN A 153 4.51 0.14 19.14
N SER A 154 4.23 0.31 20.44
CA SER A 154 4.44 1.60 21.12
C SER A 154 5.92 2.01 21.19
N ARG A 155 6.84 1.07 20.94
CA ARG A 155 8.29 1.32 20.83
C ARG A 155 8.74 1.66 19.41
N ASN A 156 7.84 1.58 18.43
CA ASN A 156 8.17 1.81 17.01
C ASN A 156 8.21 3.31 16.69
N ARG A 157 9.34 3.94 17.06
CA ARG A 157 9.59 5.37 16.85
C ARG A 157 9.54 5.77 15.37
N LEU A 158 9.99 4.91 14.46
CA LEU A 158 10.01 5.23 13.02
C LEU A 158 8.63 5.52 12.43
N VAL A 159 7.58 4.87 12.97
CA VAL A 159 6.20 5.02 12.48
C VAL A 159 5.42 6.07 13.28
N PHE A 160 5.63 6.12 14.60
CA PHE A 160 4.74 6.86 15.51
C PHE A 160 5.35 8.14 16.10
N ASP A 161 6.67 8.34 15.98
CA ASP A 161 7.34 9.57 16.41
C ASP A 161 7.25 10.63 15.30
N TYR A 162 6.13 11.37 15.30
CA TYR A 162 5.83 12.32 14.24
C TYR A 162 6.77 13.52 14.21
N ASN A 163 7.27 13.98 15.36
CA ASN A 163 8.27 15.05 15.37
C ASN A 163 9.53 14.62 14.63
N ALA A 164 10.07 13.44 14.98
CA ALA A 164 11.25 12.90 14.32
C ALA A 164 11.03 12.61 12.83
N ALA A 165 9.83 12.18 12.44
CA ALA A 165 9.48 12.03 11.04
C ALA A 165 9.49 13.39 10.31
N VAL A 166 8.79 14.40 10.84
CA VAL A 166 8.75 15.75 10.23
C VAL A 166 10.15 16.35 10.14
N ASP A 167 10.94 16.29 11.21
CA ASP A 167 12.34 16.79 11.23
C ASP A 167 13.21 16.14 10.16
N ARG A 168 13.04 14.84 9.92
CA ARG A 168 13.80 14.13 8.89
C ARG A 168 13.54 14.71 7.51
N TRP A 169 12.27 14.97 7.17
CA TRP A 169 11.88 15.53 5.88
C TRP A 169 12.21 17.01 5.76
N GLU A 170 11.97 17.79 6.82
CA GLU A 170 12.31 19.22 6.84
C GLU A 170 13.81 19.47 6.71
N SER A 171 14.65 18.60 7.28
CA SER A 171 16.10 18.73 7.18
C SER A 171 16.65 18.62 5.75
N VAL A 172 15.85 18.08 4.81
CA VAL A 172 16.22 17.88 3.41
C VAL A 172 15.46 18.84 2.49
N PHE A 173 14.15 18.93 2.63
CA PHE A 173 13.30 19.72 1.74
C PHE A 173 13.05 21.16 2.22
N GLY A 174 13.38 21.48 3.47
CA GLY A 174 13.03 22.77 4.08
C GLY A 174 11.64 22.76 4.71
N ARG A 175 11.48 23.53 5.79
CA ARG A 175 10.26 23.61 6.61
C ARG A 175 9.05 24.06 5.79
N GLU A 176 9.24 25.03 4.89
CA GLU A 176 8.24 25.64 4.02
C GLU A 176 7.73 24.70 2.91
N ASN A 177 8.48 23.63 2.64
CA ASN A 177 8.13 22.64 1.63
C ASN A 177 7.50 21.38 2.25
N VAL A 178 7.52 21.26 3.58
CA VAL A 178 6.84 20.18 4.30
C VAL A 178 5.58 20.74 4.95
N ARG A 179 4.42 20.17 4.63
CA ARG A 179 3.13 20.50 5.23
C ARG A 179 2.54 19.30 5.96
N CYS A 180 2.17 19.50 7.22
CA CYS A 180 1.46 18.53 8.03
C CYS A 180 -0.05 18.73 7.86
N PHE A 181 -0.78 17.63 7.69
CA PHE A 181 -2.23 17.62 7.59
C PHE A 181 -2.82 16.80 8.73
N SER A 182 -3.82 17.34 9.41
CA SER A 182 -4.64 16.65 10.40
C SER A 182 -5.61 15.70 9.69
N TYR A 183 -5.53 14.41 10.00
CA TYR A 183 -6.52 13.43 9.52
C TYR A 183 -7.95 13.73 10.02
N LYS A 184 -8.10 14.44 11.15
CA LYS A 184 -9.40 14.75 11.75
C LYS A 184 -10.03 16.01 11.16
N ARG A 185 -9.22 17.05 10.95
CA ARG A 185 -9.69 18.40 10.60
C ARG A 185 -9.55 18.71 9.12
N ASP A 186 -8.44 18.31 8.51
CA ASP A 186 -8.12 18.72 7.15
C ASP A 186 -8.78 17.81 6.13
N LEU A 187 -8.95 18.32 4.92
CA LEU A 187 -9.55 17.57 3.83
C LEU A 187 -8.76 16.30 3.52
N PRO A 188 -9.43 15.19 3.15
CA PRO A 188 -8.76 14.05 2.56
C PRO A 188 -7.87 14.49 1.39
N PHE A 189 -6.75 13.79 1.15
CA PHE A 189 -5.76 14.21 0.16
C PHE A 189 -6.36 14.43 -1.25
N ALA A 190 -7.29 13.57 -1.68
CA ALA A 190 -7.98 13.74 -2.96
C ALA A 190 -8.79 15.05 -3.01
N ASP A 191 -9.50 15.37 -1.93
CA ASP A 191 -10.28 16.61 -1.82
C ASP A 191 -9.39 17.86 -1.76
N TYR A 192 -8.26 17.77 -1.07
CA TYR A 192 -7.25 18.82 -1.07
C TYR A 192 -6.72 19.12 -2.48
N ILE A 193 -6.45 18.09 -3.28
CA ILE A 193 -6.02 18.26 -4.68
C ILE A 193 -7.12 18.95 -5.50
N PHE A 194 -8.41 18.63 -5.28
CA PHE A 194 -9.49 19.33 -5.99
C PHE A 194 -9.54 20.81 -5.68
N GLU A 195 -9.53 21.16 -4.40
CA GLU A 195 -9.67 22.56 -4.01
C GLU A 195 -8.47 23.37 -4.46
N GLN A 196 -7.27 22.78 -4.39
CA GLN A 196 -6.06 23.45 -4.83
C GLN A 196 -6.03 23.73 -6.33
N PHE A 197 -6.62 22.86 -7.16
CA PHE A 197 -6.60 23.00 -8.62
C PHE A 197 -7.95 23.37 -9.25
N SER A 198 -8.98 23.61 -8.44
CA SER A 198 -10.32 23.99 -8.90
C SER A 198 -10.91 23.04 -9.96
N ILE A 199 -10.71 21.73 -9.79
CA ILE A 199 -11.19 20.71 -10.72
C ILE A 199 -12.71 20.54 -10.58
N ASP A 200 -13.43 20.51 -11.71
CA ASP A 200 -14.86 20.24 -11.73
C ASP A 200 -15.17 18.82 -11.22
N ARG A 201 -15.90 18.74 -10.09
CA ARG A 201 -16.27 17.48 -9.45
C ARG A 201 -17.27 16.65 -10.28
N ALA A 202 -18.04 17.27 -11.17
CA ALA A 202 -19.02 16.57 -12.00
C ALA A 202 -18.38 15.65 -13.05
N ALA A 203 -17.13 15.94 -13.44
CA ALA A 203 -16.39 15.15 -14.42
C ALA A 203 -15.72 13.89 -13.82
N LEU A 204 -15.84 13.67 -12.52
CA LEU A 204 -15.03 12.69 -11.80
C LEU A 204 -15.79 11.41 -11.47
N LYS A 205 -15.07 10.30 -11.54
CA LYS A 205 -15.52 9.02 -11.01
C LYS A 205 -15.43 9.04 -9.49
N VAL A 206 -16.55 8.73 -8.83
CA VAL A 206 -16.62 8.54 -7.38
C VAL A 206 -16.17 7.13 -7.04
N ILE A 207 -15.19 7.02 -6.14
CA ILE A 207 -14.78 5.74 -5.57
C ILE A 207 -15.31 5.65 -4.15
N GLY A 208 -16.02 4.57 -3.83
CA GLY A 208 -16.46 4.28 -2.47
C GLY A 208 -15.27 4.03 -1.53
N ASN A 209 -15.48 4.29 -0.23
CA ASN A 209 -14.45 4.08 0.78
C ASN A 209 -13.90 2.65 0.73
N GLN A 210 -12.60 2.52 0.43
CA GLN A 210 -11.91 1.22 0.37
C GLN A 210 -11.45 0.74 1.75
N ASN A 211 -11.47 1.62 2.76
CA ASN A 211 -11.00 1.34 4.11
C ASN A 211 -12.11 0.77 4.99
N THR A 212 -12.46 -0.50 4.75
CA THR A 212 -13.32 -1.23 5.70
C THR A 212 -12.46 -1.87 6.78
N SER A 213 -12.77 -1.56 8.05
CA SER A 213 -12.18 -2.27 9.18
C SER A 213 -12.51 -3.75 9.08
N VAL A 214 -11.58 -4.61 9.49
CA VAL A 214 -11.89 -6.03 9.71
C VAL A 214 -12.55 -6.20 11.07
N GLY A 215 -13.49 -7.14 11.16
CA GLY A 215 -14.07 -7.53 12.45
C GLY A 215 -13.07 -8.27 13.32
N SER A 216 -13.28 -8.27 14.63
CA SER A 216 -12.47 -9.02 15.58
C SER A 216 -12.37 -10.51 15.24
N ASN A 217 -13.44 -11.11 14.72
CA ASN A 217 -13.46 -12.50 14.28
C ASN A 217 -12.50 -12.79 13.12
N ILE A 218 -12.33 -11.84 12.19
CA ILE A 218 -11.37 -11.94 11.09
C ILE A 218 -9.93 -11.87 11.63
N ILE A 219 -9.68 -11.00 12.62
CA ILE A 219 -8.37 -10.93 13.27
C ILE A 219 -8.07 -12.20 14.07
N ALA A 220 -9.06 -12.74 14.79
CA ALA A 220 -8.93 -14.01 15.51
C ALA A 220 -8.59 -15.17 14.56
N LEU A 221 -9.25 -15.23 13.40
CA LEU A 221 -8.93 -16.18 12.35
C LEU A 221 -7.50 -15.98 11.84
N GLY A 222 -7.08 -14.74 11.62
CA GLY A 222 -5.70 -14.39 11.25
C GLY A 222 -4.67 -14.85 12.29
N ASN A 223 -4.97 -14.70 13.58
CA ASN A 223 -4.12 -15.15 14.68
C ASN A 223 -3.96 -16.67 14.74
N ALA A 224 -5.03 -17.41 14.44
CA ALA A 224 -5.00 -18.86 14.38
C ALA A 224 -4.21 -19.35 13.15
N LEU A 225 -4.53 -18.82 11.98
CA LEU A 225 -4.00 -19.31 10.72
C LEU A 225 -2.59 -18.78 10.40
N GLN A 226 -2.30 -17.50 10.64
CA GLN A 226 -1.01 -16.85 10.33
C GLN A 226 -0.54 -17.14 8.90
N ILE A 227 -1.48 -17.10 7.95
CA ILE A 227 -1.21 -17.25 6.53
C ILE A 227 -1.17 -15.84 5.91
N PRO A 228 -0.01 -15.37 5.43
CA PRO A 228 0.08 -14.08 4.75
C PRO A 228 -0.85 -14.04 3.52
N PHE A 229 -1.46 -12.88 3.27
CA PHE A 229 -2.30 -12.62 2.10
C PHE A 229 -3.57 -13.49 1.96
N LEU A 230 -3.89 -14.33 2.95
CA LEU A 230 -5.14 -15.08 2.98
C LEU A 230 -6.36 -14.16 2.79
N PHE A 231 -6.29 -12.96 3.36
CA PHE A 231 -7.36 -11.97 3.38
C PHE A 231 -7.39 -11.04 2.15
N SER A 232 -6.46 -11.19 1.20
CA SER A 232 -6.60 -10.55 -0.11
C SER A 232 -7.50 -11.34 -1.05
N ASP A 233 -7.87 -12.57 -0.70
CA ASP A 233 -8.84 -13.36 -1.44
C ASP A 233 -10.27 -12.83 -1.24
N SER A 234 -11.00 -12.72 -2.36
CA SER A 234 -12.43 -12.46 -2.43
C SER A 234 -13.27 -13.32 -1.48
N VAL A 235 -12.86 -14.58 -1.23
CA VAL A 235 -13.59 -15.49 -0.35
C VAL A 235 -13.66 -14.96 1.08
N VAL A 236 -12.57 -14.37 1.58
CA VAL A 236 -12.51 -13.86 2.95
C VAL A 236 -13.28 -12.53 3.09
N GLN A 237 -13.42 -11.78 2.00
CA GLN A 237 -14.24 -10.56 2.00
C GLN A 237 -15.73 -10.86 2.24
N ASN A 238 -16.18 -12.07 1.88
CA ASN A 238 -17.55 -12.54 2.06
C ASN A 238 -17.82 -13.18 3.44
N LEU A 239 -16.82 -13.35 4.29
CA LEU A 239 -17.05 -13.86 5.63
C LEU A 239 -17.85 -12.83 6.47
N PRO A 240 -18.78 -13.30 7.33
CA PRO A 240 -19.49 -12.40 8.23
C PRO A 240 -18.49 -11.69 9.13
N ARG A 241 -18.71 -10.40 9.38
CA ARG A 241 -17.83 -9.57 10.21
C ARG A 241 -18.49 -9.29 11.53
N SER A 242 -17.77 -9.56 12.62
CA SER A 242 -18.13 -9.06 13.94
C SER A 242 -17.78 -7.57 14.06
N GLU A 243 -18.05 -7.01 15.24
CA GLU A 243 -17.57 -5.67 15.59
C GLU A 243 -16.04 -5.54 15.45
N PRO A 244 -15.52 -4.32 15.19
CA PRO A 244 -14.09 -4.05 15.20
C PRO A 244 -13.42 -4.41 16.52
N ILE A 245 -12.09 -4.45 16.53
CA ILE A 245 -11.35 -4.52 17.79
C ILE A 245 -11.45 -3.20 18.55
N PHE A 246 -11.64 -3.30 19.87
CA PHE A 246 -11.62 -2.19 20.81
C PHE A 246 -10.50 -2.46 21.82
N VAL A 247 -9.56 -1.54 21.89
CA VAL A 247 -8.55 -1.52 22.94
C VAL A 247 -9.09 -0.69 24.11
N GLY A 248 -8.82 -1.10 25.35
CA GLY A 248 -9.29 -0.36 26.52
C GLY A 248 -8.48 0.92 26.76
N MET A 249 -9.01 1.77 27.64
CA MET A 249 -8.36 3.02 28.07
C MET A 249 -6.90 2.82 28.51
N GLU A 250 -6.58 1.72 29.18
CA GLU A 250 -5.22 1.39 29.63
C GLU A 250 -4.23 1.33 28.45
N ILE A 251 -4.52 0.53 27.42
CA ILE A 251 -3.67 0.39 26.24
C ILE A 251 -3.63 1.71 25.47
N ALA A 252 -4.77 2.39 25.36
CA ALA A 252 -4.84 3.66 24.65
C ALA A 252 -3.96 4.74 25.27
N ARG A 253 -4.06 4.93 26.59
CA ARG A 253 -3.23 5.88 27.35
C ARG A 253 -1.76 5.49 27.32
N MET A 254 -1.44 4.21 27.52
CA MET A 254 -0.06 3.73 27.43
C MET A 254 0.55 4.04 26.07
N PHE A 255 -0.17 3.74 24.98
CA PHE A 255 0.35 3.91 23.64
C PHE A 255 0.51 5.38 23.26
N GLN A 256 -0.55 6.17 23.47
CA GLN A 256 -0.56 7.59 23.13
C GLN A 256 0.45 8.37 23.97
N GLY A 257 0.57 8.04 25.26
CA GLY A 257 1.50 8.65 26.21
C GLY A 257 2.98 8.51 25.82
N GLN A 258 3.36 7.49 25.06
CA GLN A 258 4.76 7.35 24.58
C GLN A 258 5.21 8.49 23.68
N PHE A 259 4.27 9.22 23.08
CA PHE A 259 4.50 10.24 22.07
C PHE A 259 4.00 11.63 22.48
N GLU A 260 3.53 11.82 23.71
CA GLU A 260 3.00 13.11 24.17
C GLU A 260 4.05 14.23 24.09
N ASP A 261 5.27 13.98 24.61
CA ASP A 261 6.36 14.97 24.55
C ASP A 261 6.77 15.30 23.10
N SER A 262 6.89 14.28 22.25
CA SER A 262 7.21 14.47 20.81
C SER A 262 6.10 15.24 20.09
N ASN A 263 4.83 14.93 20.37
CA ASN A 263 3.69 15.66 19.81
C ASN A 263 3.65 17.12 20.30
N ALA A 264 3.96 17.36 21.57
CA ALA A 264 4.05 18.71 22.12
C ALA A 264 5.16 19.52 21.44
N GLU A 265 6.33 18.91 21.23
CA GLU A 265 7.43 19.55 20.51
C GLU A 265 7.04 19.88 19.07
N LEU A 266 6.49 18.92 18.32
CA LEU A 266 6.02 19.13 16.95
C LEU A 266 5.01 20.27 16.86
N THR A 267 3.99 20.27 17.73
CA THR A 267 2.91 21.26 17.70
C THR A 267 3.33 22.61 18.26
N SER A 268 4.40 22.68 19.06
CA SER A 268 4.98 23.95 19.51
C SER A 268 5.72 24.69 18.39
N ARG A 269 6.29 23.94 17.44
CA ARG A 269 7.11 24.50 16.36
C ARG A 269 6.37 24.59 15.02
N ARG A 270 5.14 24.08 14.89
CA ARG A 270 4.35 24.05 13.65
C ARG A 270 2.96 24.67 13.87
N ASP A 271 2.49 25.43 12.89
CA ASP A 271 1.16 26.08 12.94
C ASP A 271 0.06 25.29 12.21
N ASP A 272 0.46 24.37 11.33
CA ASP A 272 -0.43 23.57 10.49
C ASP A 272 -0.90 22.27 11.16
N ILE A 273 -0.32 21.90 12.31
CA ILE A 273 -0.77 20.81 13.16
C ILE A 273 -0.86 21.25 14.61
N ARG A 274 -1.92 20.86 15.31
CA ARG A 274 -2.20 21.23 16.71
C ARG A 274 -2.33 19.98 17.57
N MET A 275 -2.13 20.12 18.88
CA MET A 275 -2.22 18.97 19.80
C MET A 275 -3.57 18.24 19.69
N GLY A 276 -4.70 18.96 19.62
CA GLY A 276 -6.02 18.36 19.45
C GLY A 276 -6.24 17.56 18.15
N ASP A 277 -5.39 17.75 17.13
CA ASP A 277 -5.39 16.92 15.91
C ASP A 277 -4.77 15.54 16.15
N LEU A 278 -3.80 15.47 17.07
CA LEU A 278 -3.07 14.25 17.43
C LEU A 278 -3.68 13.53 18.64
N GLU A 279 -4.61 14.18 19.34
CA GLU A 279 -5.36 13.57 20.42
C GLU A 279 -6.48 12.66 19.91
N PRO A 280 -6.55 11.41 20.41
CA PRO A 280 -7.65 10.52 20.07
C PRO A 280 -8.96 11.00 20.73
N ASP A 281 -10.07 10.56 20.17
CA ASP A 281 -11.38 10.71 20.82
C ASP A 281 -11.47 9.74 22.01
N TRP A 282 -11.14 10.23 23.21
CA TRP A 282 -11.04 9.43 24.42
C TRP A 282 -12.33 8.69 24.79
N GLY A 283 -13.49 9.24 24.43
CA GLY A 283 -14.79 8.60 24.67
C GLY A 283 -14.93 7.24 23.98
N ARG A 284 -14.20 7.01 22.88
CA ARG A 284 -14.17 5.71 22.18
C ARG A 284 -13.54 4.59 23.00
N TYR A 285 -12.72 4.94 23.98
CA TYR A 285 -11.93 4.01 24.79
C TYR A 285 -12.55 3.73 26.17
N GLU A 286 -13.70 4.36 26.47
CA GLU A 286 -14.50 4.06 27.66
C GLU A 286 -15.28 2.74 27.51
N LYS A 287 -15.53 2.30 26.26
CA LYS A 287 -16.15 1.00 25.98
C LYS A 287 -15.26 -0.15 26.49
N PRO A 288 -15.83 -1.22 27.05
CA PRO A 288 -15.06 -2.42 27.40
C PRO A 288 -14.26 -2.94 26.20
N GLU A 289 -12.99 -3.27 26.43
CA GLU A 289 -12.14 -3.87 25.41
C GLU A 289 -12.62 -5.26 25.00
N ASN A 290 -12.35 -5.68 23.76
CA ASN A 290 -12.72 -7.00 23.27
C ASN A 290 -11.52 -7.85 22.82
N LEU A 291 -10.30 -7.51 23.25
CA LEU A 291 -9.07 -8.21 22.85
C LEU A 291 -9.05 -9.69 23.27
N ALA A 292 -9.77 -10.07 24.33
CA ALA A 292 -9.94 -11.47 24.70
C ALA A 292 -10.54 -12.32 23.57
N SER A 293 -11.40 -11.75 22.72
CA SER A 293 -12.01 -12.45 21.58
C SER A 293 -10.99 -12.85 20.51
N ILE A 294 -9.93 -12.06 20.32
CA ILE A 294 -8.89 -12.34 19.33
C ILE A 294 -7.74 -13.19 19.89
N GLU A 295 -7.69 -13.35 21.22
CA GLU A 295 -6.68 -14.15 21.92
C GLU A 295 -7.14 -15.57 22.25
N GLN A 296 -8.38 -15.93 21.90
CA GLN A 296 -8.92 -17.27 22.12
C GLN A 296 -8.05 -18.33 21.43
N ALA A 297 -7.74 -19.39 22.18
CA ALA A 297 -6.96 -20.50 21.66
C ALA A 297 -7.78 -21.31 20.64
N CYS A 298 -7.22 -21.51 19.46
CA CYS A 298 -7.75 -22.43 18.46
C CYS A 298 -6.95 -23.73 18.51
N ILE A 299 -7.51 -24.75 19.17
CA ILE A 299 -6.84 -26.03 19.46
C ILE A 299 -6.32 -26.69 18.18
N TYR A 300 -7.12 -26.69 17.11
CA TYR A 300 -6.77 -27.27 15.81
C TYR A 300 -6.21 -26.24 14.81
N SER A 301 -5.54 -25.18 15.29
CA SER A 301 -5.03 -24.12 14.41
C SER A 301 -3.97 -24.62 13.42
N ALA A 302 -3.20 -25.64 13.77
CA ALA A 302 -2.21 -26.24 12.87
C ALA A 302 -2.87 -27.01 11.73
N GLU A 303 -3.87 -27.85 12.05
CA GLU A 303 -4.64 -28.64 11.09
C GLU A 303 -5.48 -27.74 10.18
N LEU A 304 -6.15 -26.73 10.75
CA LEU A 304 -6.90 -25.75 9.98
C LEU A 304 -5.99 -24.95 9.04
N ARG A 305 -4.81 -24.53 9.51
CA ARG A 305 -3.79 -23.89 8.66
C ARG A 305 -3.36 -24.81 7.52
N GLY A 306 -3.10 -26.08 7.81
CA GLY A 306 -2.77 -27.10 6.82
C GLY A 306 -3.86 -27.24 5.76
N LEU A 307 -5.12 -27.39 6.18
CA LEU A 307 -6.27 -27.51 5.30
C LEU A 307 -6.45 -26.28 4.41
N VAL A 308 -6.39 -25.07 4.98
CA VAL A 308 -6.50 -23.82 4.20
C VAL A 308 -5.37 -23.70 3.18
N ARG A 309 -4.13 -24.05 3.54
CA ARG A 309 -3.00 -24.06 2.60
C ARG A 309 -3.20 -25.07 1.48
N LEU A 310 -3.65 -26.28 1.78
CA LEU A 310 -3.95 -27.30 0.78
C LEU A 310 -5.03 -26.83 -0.20
N LEU A 311 -6.15 -26.29 0.30
CA LEU A 311 -7.23 -25.78 -0.54
C LEU A 311 -6.79 -24.59 -1.40
N ALA A 312 -6.02 -23.65 -0.83
CA ALA A 312 -5.49 -22.50 -1.56
C ALA A 312 -4.48 -22.93 -2.65
N GLY A 313 -3.62 -23.91 -2.34
CA GLY A 313 -2.67 -24.49 -3.29
C GLY A 313 -3.38 -25.22 -4.44
N GLN A 314 -4.43 -25.99 -4.12
CA GLN A 314 -5.24 -26.68 -5.12
C GLN A 314 -5.93 -25.68 -6.06
N LEU A 315 -6.56 -24.64 -5.50
CA LEU A 315 -7.21 -23.59 -6.29
C LEU A 315 -6.21 -22.86 -7.20
N SER A 316 -5.01 -22.56 -6.69
CA SER A 316 -3.95 -21.92 -7.48
C SER A 316 -3.49 -22.84 -8.62
N LEU A 317 -3.38 -24.15 -8.36
CA LEU A 317 -3.04 -25.14 -9.38
C LEU A 317 -4.11 -25.21 -10.49
N GLU A 318 -5.39 -25.26 -10.12
CA GLU A 318 -6.51 -25.26 -11.07
C GLU A 318 -6.55 -23.96 -11.90
N ARG A 319 -6.31 -22.80 -11.27
CA ARG A 319 -6.20 -21.52 -11.97
C ARG A 319 -5.02 -21.49 -12.94
N ALA A 320 -3.87 -22.04 -12.55
CA ALA A 320 -2.70 -22.14 -13.40
C ALA A 320 -2.98 -23.01 -14.64
N GLN A 321 -3.62 -24.17 -14.46
CA GLN A 321 -4.04 -25.04 -15.56
C GLN A 321 -5.03 -24.35 -16.50
N ASN A 322 -6.04 -23.67 -15.94
CA ASN A 322 -7.03 -22.94 -16.73
C ASN A 322 -6.38 -21.81 -17.54
N ALA A 323 -5.50 -21.03 -16.93
CA ALA A 323 -4.77 -19.94 -17.57
C ALA A 323 -3.85 -20.47 -18.69
N LEU A 324 -3.14 -21.58 -18.47
CA LEU A 324 -2.30 -22.23 -19.47
C LEU A 324 -3.13 -22.68 -20.68
N MET A 325 -4.22 -23.41 -20.44
CA MET A 325 -5.13 -23.87 -21.51
C MET A 325 -5.69 -22.69 -22.32
N ARG A 326 -6.11 -21.61 -21.65
CA ARG A 326 -6.59 -20.39 -22.33
C ARG A 326 -5.49 -19.70 -23.13
N SER A 327 -4.24 -19.74 -22.64
CA SER A 327 -3.08 -19.22 -23.37
C SER A 327 -2.84 -20.01 -24.66
N GLU A 328 -2.93 -21.35 -24.62
CA GLU A 328 -2.83 -22.20 -25.81
C GLU A 328 -3.96 -21.91 -26.81
N ILE A 329 -5.20 -21.76 -26.37
CA ILE A 329 -6.31 -21.36 -27.24
C ILE A 329 -6.05 -20.00 -27.89
N ALA A 330 -5.53 -19.03 -27.13
CA ALA A 330 -5.16 -17.72 -27.67
C ALA A 330 -4.03 -17.82 -28.70
N ARG A 331 -3.06 -18.72 -28.50
CA ARG A 331 -2.00 -19.04 -29.46
C ARG A 331 -2.58 -19.56 -30.77
N GLU A 332 -3.47 -20.56 -30.72
CA GLU A 332 -4.12 -21.12 -31.92
C GLU A 332 -4.94 -20.05 -32.67
N ARG A 333 -5.54 -19.09 -31.93
CA ARG A 333 -6.25 -17.94 -32.49
C ARG A 333 -5.35 -16.77 -32.92
N ARG A 334 -4.02 -16.91 -32.80
CA ARG A 334 -3.02 -15.86 -33.10
C ARG A 334 -3.22 -14.56 -32.30
N GLN A 335 -3.76 -14.66 -31.09
CA GLN A 335 -3.97 -13.55 -30.17
C GLN A 335 -2.78 -13.41 -29.23
N TRP A 336 -1.63 -12.95 -29.75
CA TRP A 336 -0.33 -12.98 -29.06
C TRP A 336 -0.30 -12.25 -27.71
N ASN A 337 -0.88 -11.06 -27.62
CA ASN A 337 -0.91 -10.29 -26.37
C ASN A 337 -1.70 -11.02 -25.28
N ALA A 338 -2.86 -11.59 -25.64
CA ALA A 338 -3.68 -12.36 -24.72
C ALA A 338 -2.96 -13.66 -24.30
N MET A 339 -2.30 -14.33 -25.25
CA MET A 339 -1.49 -15.53 -24.99
C MET A 339 -0.40 -15.24 -23.95
N ILE A 340 0.40 -14.20 -24.14
CA ILE A 340 1.49 -13.82 -23.22
C ILE A 340 0.94 -13.44 -21.85
N ALA A 341 -0.14 -12.65 -21.80
CA ALA A 341 -0.76 -12.24 -20.54
C ALA A 341 -1.28 -13.46 -19.75
N LEU A 342 -1.94 -14.41 -20.43
CA LEU A 342 -2.44 -15.64 -19.82
C LEU A 342 -1.32 -16.61 -19.41
N ALA A 343 -0.24 -16.70 -20.19
CA ALA A 343 0.92 -17.51 -19.83
C ALA A 343 1.62 -16.96 -18.59
N LYS A 344 1.82 -15.64 -18.51
CA LYS A 344 2.35 -14.98 -17.30
C LYS A 344 1.43 -15.20 -16.08
N LEU A 345 0.11 -15.14 -16.28
CA LEU A 345 -0.85 -15.47 -15.22
C LEU A 345 -0.69 -16.93 -14.75
N ALA A 346 -0.57 -17.88 -15.69
CA ALA A 346 -0.34 -19.29 -15.36
C ALA A 346 0.95 -19.50 -14.56
N MET A 347 2.04 -18.83 -14.93
CA MET A 347 3.31 -18.89 -14.18
C MET A 347 3.16 -18.36 -12.74
N ASN A 348 2.42 -17.27 -12.55
CA ASN A 348 2.20 -16.68 -11.22
C ASN A 348 1.35 -17.59 -10.32
N GLU A 349 0.25 -18.13 -10.85
CA GLU A 349 -0.63 -19.06 -10.13
C GLU A 349 0.11 -20.39 -9.81
N ALA A 350 0.92 -20.89 -10.74
CA ALA A 350 1.77 -22.05 -10.50
C ALA A 350 2.80 -21.79 -9.39
N ALA A 351 3.44 -20.61 -9.39
CA ALA A 351 4.39 -20.24 -8.33
C ALA A 351 3.73 -20.19 -6.94
N ALA A 352 2.45 -19.76 -6.86
CA ALA A 352 1.68 -19.81 -5.63
C ALA A 352 1.38 -21.26 -5.20
N ALA A 353 0.97 -22.13 -6.14
CA ALA A 353 0.72 -23.55 -5.87
C ALA A 353 1.97 -24.31 -5.39
N MET A 354 3.16 -23.97 -5.90
CA MET A 354 4.44 -24.58 -5.51
C MET A 354 4.81 -24.40 -4.02
N GLN A 355 4.19 -23.44 -3.33
CA GLN A 355 4.37 -23.25 -1.88
C GLN A 355 3.79 -24.41 -1.06
N VAL A 356 2.97 -25.27 -1.68
CA VAL A 356 2.41 -26.47 -1.08
C VAL A 356 3.12 -27.69 -1.66
N GLU A 357 3.80 -28.46 -0.80
CA GLU A 357 4.64 -29.60 -1.21
C GLU A 357 3.89 -30.60 -2.11
N ALA A 358 2.64 -30.91 -1.77
CA ALA A 358 1.80 -31.85 -2.51
C ALA A 358 1.58 -31.47 -3.99
N PHE A 359 1.68 -30.17 -4.34
CA PHE A 359 1.43 -29.68 -5.70
C PHE A 359 2.70 -29.20 -6.41
N ARG A 360 3.86 -29.22 -5.75
CA ARG A 360 5.09 -28.60 -6.28
C ARG A 360 5.51 -29.16 -7.64
N ALA A 361 5.49 -30.48 -7.80
CA ALA A 361 5.93 -31.12 -9.04
C ALA A 361 5.02 -30.77 -10.23
N GLU A 362 3.70 -30.81 -10.04
CA GLU A 362 2.74 -30.48 -11.09
C GLU A 362 2.76 -28.98 -11.42
N ALA A 363 2.80 -28.13 -10.40
CA ALA A 363 2.90 -26.69 -10.59
C ALA A 363 4.18 -26.28 -11.32
N GLN A 364 5.32 -26.91 -11.01
CA GLN A 364 6.57 -26.69 -11.73
C GLN A 364 6.42 -27.01 -13.23
N ARG A 365 5.80 -28.15 -13.57
CA ARG A 365 5.53 -28.52 -14.97
C ARG A 365 4.70 -27.46 -15.69
N ILE A 366 3.62 -26.97 -15.09
CA ILE A 366 2.77 -25.92 -15.67
C ILE A 366 3.56 -24.63 -15.88
N ARG A 367 4.38 -24.25 -14.90
CA ARG A 367 5.23 -23.06 -14.99
C ARG A 367 6.23 -23.16 -16.14
N ASP A 368 6.85 -24.31 -16.33
CA ASP A 368 7.81 -24.54 -17.42
C ASP A 368 7.13 -24.47 -18.80
N LEU A 369 5.95 -25.09 -18.94
CA LEU A 369 5.16 -25.01 -20.18
C LEU A 369 4.74 -23.58 -20.50
N ALA A 370 4.28 -22.83 -19.50
CA ALA A 370 3.91 -21.43 -19.66
C ALA A 370 5.11 -20.54 -20.02
N ALA A 371 6.29 -20.81 -19.45
CA ALA A 371 7.53 -20.09 -19.79
C ALA A 371 7.93 -20.30 -21.25
N VAL A 372 7.77 -21.53 -21.78
CA VAL A 372 7.97 -21.80 -23.22
C VAL A 372 7.02 -20.98 -24.09
N LEU A 373 5.74 -20.87 -23.72
CA LEU A 373 4.77 -20.04 -24.47
C LEU A 373 5.16 -18.57 -24.49
N VAL A 374 5.62 -18.00 -23.37
CA VAL A 374 6.12 -16.62 -23.32
C VAL A 374 7.34 -16.43 -24.22
N ALA A 375 8.25 -17.42 -24.28
CA ALA A 375 9.42 -17.38 -25.14
C ALA A 375 9.11 -17.59 -26.64
N SER A 376 7.95 -18.15 -26.97
CA SER A 376 7.53 -18.51 -28.34
C SER A 376 6.97 -17.34 -29.16
N GLN A 377 7.25 -16.09 -28.78
CA GLN A 377 6.73 -14.91 -29.47
C GLN A 377 7.28 -14.84 -30.92
N PRO A 378 6.43 -14.77 -31.96
CA PRO A 378 6.90 -14.61 -33.32
C PRO A 378 7.56 -13.24 -33.51
N SER A 379 8.60 -13.19 -34.35
CA SER A 379 9.32 -11.96 -34.74
C SER A 379 8.44 -10.89 -35.41
N ASP A 380 7.27 -11.28 -35.91
CA ASP A 380 6.33 -10.42 -36.65
C ASP A 380 5.13 -9.93 -35.80
N ALA A 381 5.13 -10.16 -34.48
CA ALA A 381 4.11 -9.61 -33.60
C ALA A 381 4.33 -8.11 -33.39
N PRO A 382 3.33 -7.22 -33.60
CA PRO A 382 3.50 -5.79 -33.44
C PRO A 382 3.98 -5.48 -32.02
N SER A 383 5.11 -4.77 -31.91
CA SER A 383 5.62 -4.22 -30.67
C SER A 383 4.58 -3.23 -30.10
N ALA A 384 4.20 -3.44 -28.84
CA ALA A 384 3.34 -2.53 -28.10
C ALA A 384 4.02 -1.17 -27.86
#